data_AF-A0A924X8N5-F1
#
_entry.id   AF-A0A924X8N5-F1
#
_cell.length_a   1.000
_cell.length_b   1.000
_cell.length_c   1.000
_cell.angle_alpha   90.00
_cell.angle_beta   90.00
_cell.angle_gamma   90.00
#
_symmetry.space_group_name_H-M   'P 1'
#
loop_
_entity.id
_entity.type
_entity.pdbx_description
1 polymer ?
#
loop_
_entity_poly.entity_id
_entity_poly.type
_entity_poly.pdbx_seq_one_letter_code
_entity_poly.pdbx_strand_id
1 'polypeptide(L)'
;VSLGAGLYEELFFRVLLVSAIAFAAKKALRMRAVPAGVLAVGLGAIIFSAFHYIGAYGDQLELQSFTFRMIGGLFFSALYLTRGFGITAWTHALYDVFLLLSGH
;
A
#
# COMPACT_ATOMS: atom_id res chain seq x y z
N VAL A 1 2.86 -11.41 -18.43
CA VAL A 1 2.75 -10.00 -18.01
C VAL A 1 3.79 -9.21 -18.78
N SER A 2 3.38 -8.19 -19.55
CA SER A 2 4.33 -7.25 -20.16
C SER A 2 4.84 -6.31 -19.07
N LEU A 3 6.14 -5.96 -19.10
CA LEU A 3 6.77 -5.04 -18.14
C LEU A 3 5.97 -3.73 -17.97
N GLY A 4 5.31 -3.25 -19.03
CA GLY A 4 4.47 -2.06 -18.99
C GLY A 4 3.20 -2.21 -18.15
N ALA A 5 2.49 -3.34 -18.27
CA ALA A 5 1.21 -3.56 -17.58
C ALA A 5 1.39 -3.54 -16.06
N GLY A 6 2.45 -4.17 -15.54
CA GLY A 6 2.76 -4.16 -14.11
C GLY A 6 3.07 -2.77 -13.56
N LEU A 7 3.72 -1.89 -14.35
CA LEU A 7 3.99 -0.51 -13.93
C LEU A 7 2.71 0.33 -13.83
N TYR A 8 1.79 0.19 -14.79
CA TYR A 8 0.50 0.87 -14.74
C TYR A 8 -0.33 0.41 -13.55
N GLU A 9 -0.36 -0.90 -13.29
CA GLU A 9 -1.05 -1.47 -12.13
C GLU A 9 -0.47 -0.92 -10.81
N GLU A 10 0.85 -0.91 -10.65
CA GLU A 10 1.49 -0.39 -9.44
C GLU A 10 1.17 1.09 -9.24
N LEU A 11 1.28 1.91 -10.28
CA LEU A 11 0.97 3.34 -10.21
C LEU A 11 -0.49 3.56 -9.79
N PHE A 12 -1.43 2.87 -10.44
CA PHE A 12 -2.86 3.08 -10.17
C PHE A 12 -3.26 2.54 -8.80
N PHE A 13 -2.94 1.29 -8.49
CA PHE A 13 -3.43 0.63 -7.28
C PHE A 13 -2.66 1.01 -6.02
N ARG A 14 -1.35 1.29 -6.11
CA ARG A 14 -0.55 1.60 -4.93
C ARG A 14 -0.41 3.09 -4.74
N VAL A 15 0.01 3.81 -5.78
CA VAL A 15 0.24 5.25 -5.61
C VAL A 15 -1.08 5.99 -5.51
N LEU A 16 -2.01 5.80 -6.45
CA LEU A 16 -3.27 6.55 -6.45
C LEU A 16 -4.28 5.99 -5.46
N LEU A 17 -4.68 4.72 -5.61
CA LEU A 17 -5.79 4.17 -4.85
C LEU A 17 -5.49 4.04 -3.36
N VAL A 18 -4.38 3.39 -2.97
CA VAL A 18 -4.03 3.22 -1.55
C VAL A 18 -3.79 4.57 -0.87
N SER A 19 -3.10 5.51 -1.52
CA SER A 19 -2.90 6.85 -0.96
C SER A 19 -4.22 7.62 -0.82
N ALA A 20 -5.12 7.53 -1.79
CA ALA A 20 -6.43 8.16 -1.72
C ALA A 20 -7.27 7.60 -0.55
N ILE A 21 -7.29 6.28 -0.38
CA ILE A 21 -8.00 5.63 0.75
C ILE A 21 -7.37 6.06 2.07
N ALA A 22 -6.04 6.01 2.20
CA ALA A 22 -5.35 6.43 3.42
C ALA A 22 -5.57 7.91 3.73
N PHE A 23 -5.57 8.78 2.72
CA PHE A 23 -5.87 10.20 2.86
C PHE A 23 -7.30 10.44 3.31
N ALA A 24 -8.29 9.81 2.64
CA ALA A 24 -9.69 9.92 3.00
C ALA A 24 -9.96 9.41 4.42
N ALA A 25 -9.39 8.26 4.80
CA ALA A 25 -9.49 7.70 6.14
C ALA A 25 -8.94 8.67 7.21
N LYS A 26 -7.78 9.30 6.95
CA LYS A 26 -7.23 10.31 7.88
C LYS A 26 -8.03 11.60 7.90
N LYS A 27 -8.48 12.10 6.75
CA LYS A 27 -9.06 13.44 6.63
C LYS A 27 -10.57 13.47 6.90
N ALA A 28 -11.31 12.56 6.28
CA ALA A 28 -12.77 12.47 6.42
C ALA A 28 -13.16 11.72 7.69
N LEU A 29 -12.54 10.57 7.96
CA LEU A 29 -12.86 9.73 9.12
C LEU A 29 -12.02 10.06 10.37
N ARG A 30 -11.07 11.00 10.26
CA ARG A 30 -10.17 11.42 11.36
C ARG A 30 -9.40 10.27 12.00
N MET A 31 -9.12 9.21 11.24
CA MET A 31 -8.39 8.04 11.73
C MET A 31 -6.91 8.38 11.99
N ARG A 32 -6.34 7.73 13.02
CA ARG A 32 -4.89 7.76 13.26
C ARG A 32 -4.15 7.07 12.10
N ALA A 33 -2.87 7.40 11.92
CA ALA A 33 -2.09 6.98 10.76
C ALA A 33 -2.07 5.44 10.56
N VAL A 34 -1.83 4.68 11.63
CA VAL A 34 -1.76 3.21 11.56
C VAL A 34 -3.09 2.58 11.12
N PRO A 35 -4.24 2.79 11.80
CA PRO A 35 -5.49 2.17 11.37
C PRO A 35 -5.95 2.67 9.99
N ALA A 36 -5.66 3.93 9.62
CA ALA A 36 -5.90 4.42 8.25
C ALA A 36 -5.06 3.66 7.20
N GLY A 37 -3.79 3.36 7.52
CA GLY A 37 -2.90 2.56 6.68
C GLY A 37 -3.38 1.12 6.55
N VAL A 38 -3.76 0.47 7.65
CA VAL A 38 -4.31 -0.90 7.64
C VAL A 38 -5.56 -0.98 6.77
N LEU A 39 -6.49 -0.02 6.93
CA LEU A 39 -7.69 0.06 6.10
C LEU A 39 -7.35 0.22 4.62
N ALA A 40 -6.42 1.11 4.29
CA ALA A 40 -6.02 1.38 2.92
C ALA A 40 -5.34 0.17 2.26
N VAL A 41 -4.47 -0.52 2.98
CA VAL A 41 -3.82 -1.77 2.54
C VAL A 41 -4.86 -2.85 2.28
N GLY A 42 -5.77 -3.08 3.23
CA GLY A 42 -6.81 -4.11 3.12
C GLY A 42 -7.76 -3.86 1.95
N LEU A 43 -8.38 -2.68 1.91
CA LEU A 43 -9.31 -2.32 0.84
C LEU A 43 -8.62 -2.25 -0.52
N GLY A 44 -7.42 -1.66 -0.58
CA GLY A 44 -6.65 -1.57 -1.82
C GLY A 44 -6.26 -2.94 -2.38
N ALA A 45 -5.97 -3.92 -1.53
CA ALA A 45 -5.68 -5.29 -1.94
C ALA A 45 -6.93 -6.04 -2.45
N ILE A 46 -8.07 -5.86 -1.77
CA ILE A 46 -9.35 -6.45 -2.20
C ILE A 46 -9.77 -5.89 -3.56
N ILE A 47 -9.73 -4.56 -3.73
CA ILE A 47 -10.10 -3.89 -4.99
C ILE A 47 -9.15 -4.32 -6.12
N PHE A 48 -7.84 -4.37 -5.87
CA PHE A 48 -6.86 -4.84 -6.84
C PHE A 48 -7.16 -6.27 -7.32
N SER A 49 -7.43 -7.18 -6.38
CA SER A 49 -7.76 -8.56 -6.74
C SER A 49 -9.06 -8.64 -7.52
N ALA A 50 -10.12 -7.99 -7.03
CA ALA A 50 -11.43 -7.98 -7.68
C ALA A 50 -11.39 -7.40 -9.11
N PHE A 51 -10.57 -6.37 -9.36
CA PHE A 51 -10.47 -5.74 -10.67
C PHE A 51 -10.00 -6.69 -11.79
N HIS A 52 -9.27 -7.75 -11.45
CA HIS A 52 -8.83 -8.75 -12.43
C HIS A 52 -9.94 -9.63 -12.98
N TYR A 53 -11.14 -9.58 -12.39
CA TYR A 53 -12.28 -10.42 -12.75
C TYR A 53 -13.44 -9.62 -13.35
N ILE A 54 -13.25 -8.32 -13.61
CA ILE A 54 -14.29 -7.40 -14.08
C ILE A 54 -13.98 -6.91 -15.49
N GLY A 55 -15.02 -6.80 -16.33
CA GLY A 55 -14.95 -6.24 -17.68
C GLY A 55 -14.71 -7.30 -18.77
N ALA A 56 -14.65 -6.83 -20.02
CA ALA A 56 -14.57 -7.71 -21.20
C ALA A 56 -13.29 -8.56 -21.27
N TYR A 57 -12.25 -8.18 -20.53
CA TYR A 57 -10.96 -8.88 -20.46
C TYR A 57 -10.67 -9.44 -19.06
N GLY A 58 -11.69 -9.53 -18.20
CA GLY A 58 -11.54 -10.12 -16.86
C GLY A 58 -11.37 -11.64 -16.92
N ASP A 59 -10.56 -12.16 -15.99
CA ASP A 59 -10.41 -13.60 -15.78
C ASP A 59 -11.71 -14.21 -15.24
N GLN A 60 -11.87 -15.54 -15.35
CA GLN A 60 -12.88 -16.24 -14.55
C GLN A 60 -12.49 -16.22 -13.07
N LEU A 61 -13.47 -15.99 -12.21
CA LEU A 61 -13.23 -15.93 -10.77
C LEU A 61 -12.82 -17.30 -10.23
N GLU A 62 -11.55 -17.43 -9.88
CA GLU A 62 -10.99 -18.57 -9.18
C GLU A 62 -10.42 -18.13 -7.83
N LEU A 63 -10.78 -18.86 -6.77
CA LEU A 63 -10.37 -18.51 -5.41
C LEU A 63 -8.85 -18.49 -5.23
N GLN A 64 -8.13 -19.40 -5.90
CA GLN A 64 -6.68 -19.50 -5.83
C GLN A 64 -6.02 -18.22 -6.37
N SER A 65 -6.39 -17.82 -7.59
CA SER A 65 -5.81 -16.64 -8.23
C SER A 65 -6.23 -15.35 -7.51
N PHE A 66 -7.46 -15.30 -6.98
CA PHE A 66 -7.96 -14.14 -6.24
C PHE A 66 -7.17 -13.96 -4.94
N THR A 67 -6.97 -15.05 -4.20
CA THR A 67 -6.27 -15.04 -2.93
C THR A 67 -4.79 -14.70 -3.13
N PHE A 68 -4.15 -15.26 -4.16
CA PHE A 68 -2.77 -14.95 -4.51
C PHE A 68 -2.57 -13.46 -4.81
N ARG A 69 -3.43 -12.87 -5.65
CA ARG A 69 -3.41 -11.44 -5.98
C ARG A 69 -3.69 -10.56 -4.77
N MET A 70 -4.64 -10.96 -3.92
CA MET A 70 -4.94 -10.24 -2.68
C MET A 70 -3.74 -10.23 -1.74
N ILE A 71 -3.10 -11.37 -1.49
CA ILE A 71 -1.90 -11.47 -0.62
C ILE A 71 -0.75 -10.61 -1.17
N GLY A 72 -0.47 -10.72 -2.47
CA GLY A 72 0.52 -9.85 -3.12
C GLY A 72 0.16 -8.38 -2.97
N GLY A 73 -1.12 -8.04 -3.16
CA GLY A 73 -1.61 -6.69 -2.99
C GLY A 73 -1.43 -6.16 -1.56
N LEU A 74 -1.69 -6.98 -0.54
CA LEU A 74 -1.45 -6.63 0.87
C LEU A 74 0.04 -6.35 1.10
N PHE A 75 0.92 -7.26 0.64
CA PHE A 75 2.36 -7.14 0.80
C PHE A 75 2.91 -5.87 0.15
N PHE A 76 2.63 -5.64 -1.14
CA PHE A 76 3.14 -4.47 -1.85
C PHE A 76 2.54 -3.16 -1.35
N SER A 77 1.26 -3.13 -0.94
CA SER A 77 0.66 -1.93 -0.32
C SER A 77 1.31 -1.58 1.01
N ALA A 78 1.51 -2.60 1.86
CA ALA A 78 2.15 -2.41 3.15
C ALA A 78 3.59 -1.93 2.95
N LEU A 79 4.33 -2.56 2.03
CA LEU A 79 5.69 -2.14 1.67
C LEU A 79 5.72 -0.69 1.15
N TYR A 80 4.78 -0.30 0.29
CA TYR A 80 4.66 1.05 -0.23
C TYR A 80 4.46 2.09 0.89
N LEU A 81 3.47 1.88 1.77
CA LEU A 81 3.19 2.81 2.86
C LEU A 81 4.30 2.85 3.92
N THR A 82 4.93 1.71 4.19
CA THR A 82 5.98 1.62 5.22
C THR A 82 7.35 2.03 4.70
N ARG A 83 7.62 2.06 3.38
CA ARG A 83 8.92 2.51 2.86
C ARG A 83 9.17 3.99 3.09
N GLY A 84 8.19 4.86 2.83
CA GLY A 84 8.34 6.31 3.08
C GLY A 84 8.45 6.64 4.58
N PHE A 85 7.59 6.00 5.39
CA PHE A 85 7.65 6.12 6.85
C PHE A 85 8.93 5.52 7.43
N GLY A 86 9.35 4.35 6.93
CA GLY A 86 10.54 3.63 7.37
C GLY A 86 11.81 4.44 7.11
N ILE A 87 11.96 5.00 5.91
CA ILE A 87 13.10 5.90 5.61
C ILE A 87 13.08 7.09 6.58
N THR A 88 11.94 7.75 6.74
CA THR A 88 11.82 8.92 7.63
C THR A 88 12.08 8.58 9.10
N ALA A 89 11.55 7.46 9.59
CA ALA A 89 11.70 7.00 10.96
C ALA A 89 13.13 6.51 11.26
N TRP A 90 13.78 5.84 10.31
CA TRP A 90 15.19 5.49 10.42
C TRP A 90 16.08 6.73 10.43
N THR A 91 15.82 7.72 9.57
CA THR A 91 16.53 9.01 9.63
C THR A 91 16.34 9.69 10.97
N HIS A 92 15.12 9.68 11.52
CA HIS A 92 14.84 10.24 12.86
C HIS A 92 15.58 9.47 13.97
N ALA A 93 15.51 8.14 13.98
CA ALA A 93 16.19 7.31 14.98
C ALA A 93 17.72 7.47 14.91
N LEU A 94 18.28 7.56 13.71
CA LEU A 94 19.72 7.82 13.52
C LEU A 94 20.11 9.22 13.97
N TYR A 95 19.25 10.23 13.77
CA TYR A 95 19.45 11.58 14.30
C TYR A 95 19.46 11.58 15.82
N ASP A 96 18.51 10.88 16.47
CA ASP A 96 18.46 10.76 17.93
C ASP A 96 19.69 10.03 18.49
N VAL A 97 20.14 8.95 17.84
CA VAL A 97 21.39 8.25 18.19
C VAL A 97 22.60 9.16 17.99
N PHE A 98 22.65 9.93 16.91
CA PHE A 98 23.73 10.88 16.66
C PHE A 98 23.80 11.94 17.77
N LEU A 99 22.67 12.55 18.17
CA LEU A 99 22.62 13.48 19.29
C LEU A 99 23.12 12.83 20.59
N LEU A 100 22.58 11.66 20.91
CA LEU A 100 22.95 10.89 22.10
C LEU A 100 24.46 10.61 22.17
N LEU A 101 25.09 10.28 21.03
CA LEU A 101 26.52 9.98 20.95
C LEU A 101 27.41 11.22 20.82
N SER A 102 26.89 12.32 20.25
CA SER A 102 27.65 13.57 20.09
C SER A 102 27.65 14.45 21.33
N GLY A 103 26.93 14.06 22.39
CA GLY A 103 26.95 14.74 23.69
C GLY A 103 26.24 16.10 23.70
N HIS A 104 25.35 16.32 22.72
CA HIS A 104 24.46 17.48 22.62
C HIS A 104 23.00 17.08 22.88
#